data_AF-M1Z2B6-F1
#
_entry.id   AF-M1Z2B6-F1
#
_cell.length_a   1.000
_cell.length_b   1.000
_cell.length_c   1.000
_cell.angle_alpha   90.00
_cell.angle_beta   90.00
_cell.angle_gamma   90.00
#
_symmetry.space_group_name_H-M   'P 1'
#
loop_
_entity.id
_entity.type
_entity.pdbx_description
1 polymer ?
#
loop_
_entity_poly.entity_id
_entity_poly.type
_entity_poly.pdbx_seq_one_letter_code
_entity_poly.pdbx_strand_id
1 'polypeptide(L)' 'MKLAIVLEPQEGGGFTVYVPSLRGCISQGETREEAIANIKEAIELYLEDGSNLRFT' A
#
# COMPACT_ATOMS: atom_id res chain seq x y z
N MET A 1 3.23 -12.16 -8.72
CA MET A 1 4.36 -11.32 -8.27
C MET A 1 4.40 -11.36 -6.75
N LYS A 2 5.58 -11.27 -6.11
CA LYS A 2 5.70 -11.13 -4.65
C LYS A 2 6.26 -9.75 -4.35
N LEU A 3 5.56 -8.98 -3.53
CA LEU A 3 5.98 -7.65 -3.07
C LEU A 3 6.16 -7.68 -1.56
N ALA A 4 7.23 -7.06 -1.07
CA ALA A 4 7.44 -6.87 0.35
C ALA A 4 6.68 -5.62 0.82
N ILE A 5 6.06 -5.72 1.99
CA ILE A 5 5.42 -4.59 2.67
C ILE A 5 6.14 -4.30 3.96
N VAL A 6 6.16 -3.03 4.34
CA VAL A 6 6.57 -2.58 5.68
C VAL A 6 5.32 -2.12 6.41
N LEU A 7 5.18 -2.52 7.67
CA LEU A 7 4.00 -2.28 8.48
C LEU A 7 4.47 -1.65 9.80
N GLU A 8 4.09 -0.39 10.01
CA GLU A 8 4.55 0.46 11.10
C GLU A 8 3.36 0.78 12.02
N PRO A 9 3.43 0.45 13.32
CA PRO A 9 2.38 0.85 14.26
C PRO A 9 2.37 2.36 14.45
N GLN A 10 1.19 2.95 14.63
CA GLN A 10 1.04 4.38 14.89
C GLN A 10 0.85 4.68 16.38
N GLU A 11 1.22 5.91 16.78
CA GLU A 11 0.94 6.42 18.11
C GLU A 11 -0.58 6.64 18.27
N GLY A 12 -1.22 5.88 19.16
CA GLY A 12 -2.68 5.91 19.36
C GLY A 12 -3.43 4.68 18.85
N GLY A 13 -2.75 3.74 18.18
CA GLY A 13 -3.35 2.53 17.62
C GLY A 13 -3.31 2.51 16.08
N GLY A 14 -3.64 1.37 15.49
CA GLY A 14 -3.58 1.21 14.04
C GLY A 14 -2.16 1.07 13.46
N PHE A 15 -2.11 1.03 12.13
CA PHE A 15 -0.91 0.76 11.36
C PHE A 15 -0.85 1.59 10.07
N THR A 16 0.32 2.14 9.78
CA THR A 16 0.71 2.54 8.42
C THR A 16 1.33 1.35 7.71
N VAL A 17 1.05 1.19 6.42
CA VAL A 17 1.65 0.16 5.59
C VAL A 17 2.06 0.72 4.24
N TYR A 18 3.21 0.30 3.73
CA TYR A 18 3.68 0.75 2.42
C TYR A 18 4.54 -0.30 1.72
N VAL A 19 4.71 -0.13 0.42
CA VAL A 19 5.53 -1.00 -0.43
C VAL A 19 6.81 -0.25 -0.82
N PRO A 20 7.99 -0.58 -0.26
CA PRO A 20 9.22 0.17 -0.55
C PRO A 20 9.59 0.21 -2.04
N SER A 21 9.22 -0.82 -2.79
CA SER A 21 9.48 -0.90 -4.24
C SER A 21 8.48 -0.13 -5.11
N LEU A 22 7.36 0.34 -4.56
CA LEU A 22 6.34 1.10 -5.28
C LEU A 22 6.22 2.49 -4.65
N ARG A 23 6.96 3.46 -5.21
CA ARG A 23 7.04 4.81 -4.64
C ARG A 23 5.65 5.43 -4.56
N GLY A 24 5.25 5.85 -3.36
CA GLY A 24 3.96 6.47 -3.09
C GLY A 24 2.81 5.49 -2.85
N CYS A 25 3.03 4.17 -2.94
CA CYS A 25 2.03 3.17 -2.58
C CYS A 25 2.01 2.97 -1.05
N ILE A 26 1.10 3.68 -0.39
CA ILE A 26 0.95 3.75 1.06
C ILE A 26 -0.54 3.58 1.38
N SER A 27 -0.84 2.89 2.49
CA SER A 27 -2.19 2.76 3.03
C SER A 27 -2.13 2.65 4.56
N GLN A 28 -3.28 2.56 5.21
CA GLN A 28 -3.42 2.50 6.67
C GLN A 28 -4.61 1.63 7.09
N GLY A 29 -4.68 1.22 8.36
CA GLY A 29 -5.82 0.51 8.95
C GLY A 29 -5.73 0.42 10.47
N GLU A 30 -6.86 0.23 11.14
CA GLU A 30 -6.94 0.13 12.61
C GLU A 30 -6.36 -1.20 13.13
N THR A 31 -6.42 -2.23 12.28
CA THR A 31 -5.84 -3.56 12.56
C THR A 31 -4.78 -3.91 11.52
N ARG A 32 -3.94 -4.89 11.85
CA ARG A 32 -2.91 -5.39 10.94
C ARG A 32 -3.57 -5.99 9.68
N GLU A 33 -4.65 -6.71 9.86
CA GLU A 33 -5.40 -7.38 8.78
C GLU A 33 -6.01 -6.36 7.83
N GLU A 34 -6.61 -5.30 8.38
CA GLU A 34 -7.19 -4.20 7.61
C GLU A 34 -6.12 -3.44 6.81
N ALA A 35 -5.01 -3.05 7.45
CA ALA A 35 -3.91 -2.38 6.75
C ALA A 35 -3.40 -3.26 5.58
N ILE A 36 -3.24 -4.57 5.80
CA ILE A 36 -2.83 -5.51 4.76
C ILE A 36 -3.87 -5.64 3.64
N ALA A 37 -5.17 -5.60 3.94
CA ALA A 37 -6.21 -5.60 2.92
C ALA A 37 -6.14 -4.31 2.08
N ASN A 38 -6.07 -3.16 2.74
CA ASN A 38 -6.08 -1.85 2.08
C ASN A 38 -4.83 -1.63 1.21
N ILE A 39 -3.65 -2.10 1.61
CA ILE A 39 -2.45 -1.98 0.76
C ILE A 39 -2.52 -2.89 -0.47
N LYS A 40 -3.23 -4.03 -0.41
CA LYS A 40 -3.41 -4.89 -1.59
C LYS A 40 -4.24 -4.19 -2.66
N GLU A 41 -5.33 -3.54 -2.27
CA GLU A 41 -6.15 -2.73 -3.18
C GLU A 41 -5.34 -1.57 -3.77
N ALA A 42 -4.54 -0.88 -2.94
CA ALA A 42 -3.66 0.18 -3.41
C ALA A 42 -2.58 -0.32 -4.41
N ILE A 43 -2.04 -1.54 -4.22
CA ILE A 43 -1.12 -2.18 -5.16
C ILE A 43 -1.82 -2.49 -6.48
N GLU A 44 -3.03 -3.06 -6.42
CA GLU A 44 -3.81 -3.38 -7.62
C GLU A 44 -4.07 -2.12 -8.45
N LEU A 45 -4.55 -1.05 -7.81
CA LEU A 45 -4.75 0.25 -8.46
C LEU A 45 -3.45 0.86 -9.02
N TYR A 46 -2.34 0.77 -8.28
CA TYR A 46 -1.04 1.28 -8.74
C TYR A 46 -0.55 0.57 -10.01
N LEU A 47 -0.73 -0.75 -10.07
CA LEU A 47 -0.32 -1.55 -11.21
C LEU A 47 -1.26 -1.40 -12.41
N GLU A 48 -2.55 -1.16 -12.16
CA GLU A 48 -3.50 -0.74 -13.19
C GLU A 48 -3.13 0.64 -13.75
N ASP A 49 -2.81 1.63 -12.91
CA ASP A 49 -2.41 2.97 -13.38
C ASP A 49 -1.05 2.99 -14.09
N GLY A 50 -0.12 2.11 -13.70
CA GLY A 50 1.12 1.87 -14.45
C GLY A 50 0.89 1.48 -15.91
N SER A 51 -0.28 0.93 -16.25
CA SER A 51 -0.70 0.66 -17.63
C SER A 51 -1.38 1.87 -18.33
N ASN A 52 -1.79 2.88 -17.56
CA ASN A 52 -2.45 4.12 -18.01
C ASN A 52 -1.56 5.37 -17.92
N LEU A 53 -0.26 5.24 -17.60
CA LEU A 53 0.74 6.30 -17.77
C LEU A 53 0.90 6.66 -19.26
N ARG A 54 -0.07 7.39 -19.79
CA ARG A 54 0.11 8.28 -20.92
C ARG A 54 0.96 9.42 -20.39
N PHE A 55 2.23 9.43 -20.77
CA PHE A 55 3.04 10.62 -20.75
C PHE A 55 2.32 11.68 -21.60
N THR A 56 1.56 12.56 -20.97
CA THR A 56 1.04 13.79 -21.57
C THR A 56 1.80 14.96 -21.00
#